data_AF-A0A0G4KQL3-F1
#
_entry.id   AF-A0A0G4KQL3-F1
#
_cell.length_a   1.000
_cell.length_b   1.000
_cell.length_c   1.000
_cell.angle_alpha   90.00
_cell.angle_beta   90.00
_cell.angle_gamma   90.00
#
_symmetry.space_group_name_H-M   'P 1'
#
loop_
_entity.id
_entity.type
_entity.pdbx_description
1 polymer ?
#
loop_
_entity_poly.entity_id
_entity_poly.type
_entity_poly.pdbx_seq_one_letter_code
_entity_poly.pdbx_strand_id
1 'polypeptide(L)'
;MDSMRSLNTSLPGSSGQKQTAQNDSPEQLLDAFKAAALSIYRLNNNPEVHGILVQLPVPEHIDEYAVTSAVADEKDVDGFGTTNIGELAKKGGRPLFVPCTPKGVMVLLQQTGVDLKGKNAVVIGRSDIVGSPVSYLLRHADATVTVCHSRTANLEEH
;
A
#
# COMPACT_ATOMS: atom_id res chain seq x y z
N MET A 1 9.77 -20.40 6.87
CA MET A 1 9.38 -19.26 6.01
C MET A 1 8.35 -19.80 5.03
N ASP A 2 7.25 -20.32 5.58
CA ASP A 2 6.36 -21.24 4.87
C ASP A 2 5.02 -20.57 4.61
N SER A 3 4.61 -20.64 3.33
CA SER A 3 3.29 -20.24 2.81
C SER A 3 2.95 -18.74 2.84
N MET A 4 3.73 -17.92 2.13
CA MET A 4 3.23 -16.63 1.64
C MET A 4 2.39 -16.90 0.37
N ARG A 5 1.07 -16.69 0.45
CA ARG A 5 0.16 -16.90 -0.70
C ARG A 5 -0.18 -15.53 -1.29
N SER A 6 0.37 -15.23 -2.47
CA SER A 6 -0.04 -14.08 -3.28
C SER A 6 -1.43 -14.36 -3.87
N LEU A 7 -2.37 -13.43 -3.67
CA LEU A 7 -3.60 -13.39 -4.46
C LEU A 7 -3.25 -12.78 -5.82
N ASN A 8 -2.74 -13.62 -6.72
CA ASN A 8 -2.74 -13.27 -8.12
C ASN A 8 -4.16 -13.51 -8.62
N THR A 9 -4.94 -12.44 -8.80
CA THR A 9 -6.18 -12.50 -9.57
C THR A 9 -5.79 -12.74 -11.03
N SER A 10 -5.40 -13.96 -11.34
CA SER A 10 -5.20 -14.46 -12.70
C SER A 10 -6.57 -14.54 -13.38
N LEU A 11 -7.19 -13.39 -13.62
CA LEU A 11 -8.19 -13.23 -14.65
C LEU A 11 -7.48 -13.41 -16.00
N PRO A 12 -8.09 -14.08 -16.98
CA PRO A 12 -7.42 -14.42 -18.23
C PRO A 12 -7.01 -13.13 -18.99
N GLY A 13 -5.70 -12.88 -19.12
CA GLY A 13 -5.18 -11.74 -19.89
C GLY A 13 -3.80 -11.23 -19.47
N SER A 14 -2.75 -12.05 -19.53
CA SER A 14 -1.37 -11.62 -19.29
C SER A 14 -0.69 -11.14 -20.58
N SER A 15 -0.81 -9.85 -20.91
CA SER A 15 0.10 -9.16 -21.84
C SER A 15 0.02 -7.65 -21.60
N GLY A 16 1.16 -7.00 -21.41
CA GLY A 16 1.31 -5.58 -21.04
C GLY A 16 0.76 -4.56 -22.04
N GLN A 17 -0.55 -4.54 -22.23
CA GLN A 17 -1.31 -3.46 -22.83
C GLN A 17 -2.21 -2.87 -21.75
N LYS A 18 -2.26 -1.54 -21.62
CA LYS A 18 -3.30 -0.87 -20.82
C LYS A 18 -4.65 -1.32 -21.38
N GLN A 19 -5.32 -2.24 -20.69
CA GLN A 19 -6.63 -2.71 -21.05
C GLN A 19 -7.61 -1.55 -20.81
N THR A 20 -7.92 -0.80 -21.87
CA THR A 20 -9.03 0.14 -21.87
C THR A 20 -10.30 -0.63 -21.54
N ALA A 21 -11.04 -0.19 -20.51
CA ALA A 21 -12.28 -0.76 -20.01
C ALA A 21 -13.11 -1.44 -21.12
N GLN A 22 -13.20 -2.76 -21.05
CA GLN A 22 -13.76 -3.60 -22.09
C GLN A 22 -15.06 -4.23 -21.55
N ASN A 23 -16.22 -3.67 -21.94
CA ASN A 23 -17.55 -4.29 -22.04
C ASN A 23 -18.05 -5.30 -20.97
N ASP A 24 -17.57 -5.26 -19.72
CA ASP A 24 -18.09 -6.16 -18.69
C ASP A 24 -19.53 -5.78 -18.29
N SER A 25 -20.43 -6.76 -18.24
CA SER A 25 -21.79 -6.57 -17.77
C SER A 25 -21.81 -6.28 -16.26
N PRO A 26 -22.83 -5.57 -15.72
CA PRO A 26 -22.95 -5.33 -14.28
C PRO A 26 -22.88 -6.61 -13.42
N GLU A 27 -23.33 -7.74 -13.96
CA GLU A 27 -23.25 -9.05 -13.29
C GLU A 27 -21.80 -9.56 -13.20
N GLN A 28 -21.03 -9.43 -14.29
CA GLN A 28 -19.61 -9.82 -14.31
C GLN A 28 -18.78 -9.00 -13.33
N LEU A 29 -19.05 -7.69 -13.23
CA LEU A 29 -18.40 -6.79 -12.28
C LEU A 29 -18.70 -7.20 -10.83
N LEU A 30 -19.96 -7.49 -10.53
CA LEU A 30 -20.40 -7.90 -9.21
C LEU A 30 -19.79 -9.25 -8.80
N ASP A 31 -19.68 -10.18 -9.74
CA ASP A 31 -19.09 -11.49 -9.50
C ASP A 31 -17.58 -11.41 -9.27
N ALA A 32 -16.87 -10.57 -10.02
CA ALA A 32 -15.44 -10.33 -9.82
C ALA A 32 -15.17 -9.77 -8.41
N PHE A 33 -15.94 -8.76 -7.98
CA PHE A 33 -15.82 -8.20 -6.64
C PHE A 33 -16.13 -9.22 -5.54
N LYS A 34 -17.24 -9.98 -5.68
CA LYS A 34 -17.60 -11.04 -4.73
C LYS A 34 -16.52 -12.13 -4.65
N ALA A 35 -15.92 -12.50 -5.78
CA ALA A 35 -14.86 -13.50 -5.81
C ALA A 35 -13.61 -13.03 -5.06
N ALA A 36 -13.20 -11.76 -5.22
CA ALA A 36 -12.10 -11.17 -4.48
C ALA A 36 -12.39 -11.14 -2.97
N ALA A 37 -13.56 -10.61 -2.58
CA ALA A 37 -13.97 -10.52 -1.18
C ALA A 37 -14.07 -11.90 -0.50
N LEU A 38 -14.64 -12.89 -1.19
CA LEU A 38 -14.74 -14.27 -0.68
C LEU A 38 -13.35 -14.92 -0.51
N SER A 39 -12.42 -14.63 -1.42
CA SER A 39 -11.06 -15.14 -1.35
C SER A 39 -10.32 -14.56 -0.13
N ILE A 40 -10.41 -13.24 0.07
CA ILE A 40 -9.83 -12.58 1.24
C ILE A 40 -10.44 -13.13 2.54
N TYR A 41 -11.77 -13.26 2.60
CA TYR A 41 -12.44 -13.85 3.76
C TYR A 41 -11.91 -15.24 4.10
N ARG A 42 -11.73 -16.11 3.10
CA ARG A 42 -11.18 -17.47 3.30
C ARG A 42 -9.74 -17.43 3.80
N LEU A 43 -8.91 -16.53 3.26
CA LEU A 43 -7.50 -16.41 3.68
C LEU A 43 -7.36 -15.81 5.08
N ASN A 44 -8.19 -14.82 5.43
CA ASN A 44 -8.26 -14.26 6.78
C ASN A 44 -8.55 -15.36 7.81
N ASN A 45 -9.50 -16.26 7.52
CA ASN A 45 -9.91 -17.33 8.44
C ASN A 45 -9.06 -18.61 8.35
N ASN A 46 -8.04 -18.66 7.48
CA ASN A 46 -7.17 -19.83 7.37
C ASN A 46 -5.96 -19.71 8.31
N PRO A 47 -5.82 -20.55 9.36
CA PRO A 47 -4.70 -20.47 10.30
C PRO A 47 -3.32 -20.76 9.66
N GLU A 48 -3.28 -21.45 8.52
CA GLU A 48 -2.03 -21.74 7.79
C GLU A 48 -1.54 -20.55 6.94
N VAL A 49 -2.34 -19.48 6.85
CA VAL A 49 -2.00 -18.26 6.09
C VAL A 49 -1.60 -17.17 7.07
N HIS A 50 -0.34 -16.76 7.01
CA HIS A 50 0.25 -15.77 7.92
C HIS A 50 0.26 -14.35 7.36
N GLY A 51 0.05 -14.18 6.06
CA GLY A 51 0.09 -12.90 5.39
C GLY A 51 -0.63 -12.95 4.05
N ILE A 52 -1.24 -11.83 3.68
CA ILE A 52 -1.98 -11.64 2.44
C ILE A 52 -1.40 -10.44 1.72
N LEU A 53 -1.08 -10.62 0.44
CA LEU A 53 -0.68 -9.55 -0.46
C LEU A 53 -1.79 -9.33 -1.48
N VAL A 54 -2.17 -8.07 -1.70
CA VAL A 54 -3.10 -7.67 -2.75
C VAL A 54 -2.29 -7.00 -3.85
N GLN A 55 -2.22 -7.63 -5.03
CA GLN A 55 -1.48 -7.07 -6.15
C GLN A 55 -2.22 -5.87 -6.73
N LEU A 56 -1.53 -4.72 -6.78
CA LEU A 56 -2.02 -3.47 -7.35
C LEU A 56 -1.38 -3.18 -8.73
N PRO A 57 -2.03 -2.41 -9.63
CA PRO A 57 -3.41 -1.93 -9.50
C PRO A 57 -4.41 -3.07 -9.68
N VAL A 58 -5.54 -2.99 -8.99
CA VAL A 58 -6.69 -3.85 -9.28
C VAL A 58 -7.40 -3.37 -10.56
N PRO A 59 -8.22 -4.21 -11.23
CA PRO A 59 -9.11 -3.76 -12.30
C PRO A 59 -9.92 -2.53 -11.89
N GLU A 60 -10.14 -1.57 -12.82
CA GLU A 60 -10.73 -0.24 -12.53
C GLU A 60 -12.10 -0.30 -11.83
N HIS A 61 -12.84 -1.39 -12.00
CA HIS A 61 -14.16 -1.60 -11.41
C HIS A 61 -14.13 -2.16 -9.99
N ILE A 62 -12.95 -2.56 -9.51
CA ILE A 62 -12.74 -3.01 -8.14
C ILE A 62 -12.23 -1.82 -7.32
N ASP A 63 -12.87 -1.58 -6.19
CA ASP A 63 -12.41 -0.58 -5.24
C ASP A 63 -11.14 -1.10 -4.52
N GLU A 64 -10.00 -0.52 -4.89
CA GLU A 64 -8.69 -0.81 -4.29
C GLU A 64 -8.71 -0.67 -2.76
N TYR A 65 -9.35 0.39 -2.25
CA TYR A 65 -9.46 0.64 -0.83
C TYR A 65 -10.31 -0.42 -0.14
N ALA A 66 -11.43 -0.83 -0.76
CA ALA A 66 -12.30 -1.86 -0.19
C ALA A 66 -11.60 -3.23 -0.11
N VAL A 67 -10.84 -3.62 -1.14
CA VAL A 67 -10.12 -4.90 -1.17
C VAL A 67 -8.95 -4.91 -0.20
N THR A 68 -8.13 -3.86 -0.17
CA THR A 68 -7.00 -3.76 0.76
C THR A 68 -7.48 -3.68 2.21
N SER A 69 -8.54 -2.93 2.50
CA SER A 69 -9.12 -2.82 3.86
C SER A 69 -9.83 -4.08 4.34
N ALA A 70 -10.13 -5.05 3.46
CA ALA A 70 -10.72 -6.32 3.85
C ALA A 70 -9.70 -7.33 4.39
N VAL A 71 -8.41 -7.09 4.19
CA VAL A 71 -7.33 -7.92 4.77
C VAL A 71 -7.29 -7.71 6.28
N ALA A 72 -7.24 -8.80 7.05
CA ALA A 72 -7.13 -8.70 8.51
C ALA A 72 -5.81 -8.03 8.92
N ASP A 73 -5.84 -7.16 9.92
CA ASP A 73 -4.68 -6.34 10.35
C ASP A 73 -3.44 -7.21 10.65
N GLU A 74 -3.62 -8.38 11.26
CA GLU A 74 -2.56 -9.33 11.59
C GLU A 74 -1.99 -10.09 10.40
N LYS A 75 -2.65 -10.00 9.23
CA LYS A 75 -2.20 -10.60 7.95
C LYS A 75 -1.89 -9.55 6.88
N ASP A 76 -2.09 -8.27 7.15
CA ASP A 76 -1.77 -7.15 6.26
C ASP A 76 -0.25 -6.88 6.22
N VAL A 77 0.47 -7.80 5.61
CA VAL A 77 1.95 -7.73 5.52
C VAL A 77 2.43 -6.58 4.62
N ASP A 78 1.55 -6.03 3.77
CA ASP A 78 1.82 -4.82 2.98
C ASP A 78 1.66 -3.54 3.80
N GLY A 79 0.92 -3.58 4.91
CA GLY A 79 0.79 -2.47 5.86
C GLY A 79 -0.14 -1.34 5.39
N PHE A 80 -1.03 -1.60 4.44
CA PHE A 80 -1.93 -0.59 3.86
C PHE A 80 -3.24 -0.42 4.63
N GLY A 81 -3.55 -1.35 5.54
CA GLY A 81 -4.73 -1.31 6.38
C GLY A 81 -4.81 -0.04 7.22
N THR A 82 -6.04 0.44 7.43
CA THR A 82 -6.30 1.70 8.15
C THR A 82 -5.69 1.71 9.55
N THR A 83 -5.66 0.57 10.26
CA THR A 83 -5.01 0.44 11.56
C THR A 83 -3.50 0.68 11.46
N ASN A 84 -2.82 0.04 10.50
CA ASN A 84 -1.38 0.18 10.30
C ASN A 84 -1.01 1.61 9.90
N ILE A 85 -1.71 2.20 8.94
CA ILE A 85 -1.47 3.59 8.52
C ILE A 85 -1.80 4.58 9.63
N GLY A 86 -2.91 4.37 10.34
CA GLY A 86 -3.34 5.21 11.45
C GLY A 86 -2.35 5.19 12.62
N GLU A 87 -1.84 4.02 12.98
CA GLU A 87 -0.77 3.89 13.97
C GLU A 87 0.53 4.51 13.47
N LEU A 88 0.90 4.34 12.21
CA LEU A 88 2.08 4.98 11.63
C LEU A 88 2.00 6.51 11.62
N ALA A 89 0.79 7.09 11.49
CA ALA A 89 0.62 8.54 11.50
C ALA A 89 0.73 9.16 12.91
N LYS A 90 0.55 8.37 13.97
CA LYS A 90 0.65 8.80 15.38
C LYS A 90 2.12 8.89 15.79
N LYS A 91 2.49 9.99 16.49
CA LYS A 91 3.86 10.20 17.01
C LYS A 91 4.41 9.04 17.85
N GLY A 92 3.54 8.36 18.61
CA GLY A 92 3.90 7.21 19.45
C GLY A 92 3.16 5.93 19.06
N GLY A 93 2.62 5.87 17.85
CA GLY A 93 1.87 4.70 17.39
C GLY A 93 2.77 3.51 17.11
N ARG A 94 2.16 2.34 17.10
CA ARG A 94 2.87 1.05 16.98
C ARG A 94 2.14 0.18 15.97
N PRO A 95 2.30 0.45 14.66
CA PRO A 95 1.65 -0.36 13.64
C PRO A 95 2.14 -1.80 13.71
N LEU A 96 1.26 -2.76 13.40
CA LEU A 96 1.66 -4.17 13.29
C LEU A 96 2.61 -4.35 12.11
N PHE A 97 2.27 -3.73 10.99
CA PHE A 97 3.07 -3.69 9.78
C PHE A 97 3.31 -2.26 9.31
N VAL A 98 4.55 -1.99 8.90
CA VAL A 98 4.90 -0.73 8.24
C VAL A 98 4.89 -0.97 6.73
N PRO A 99 4.28 -0.08 5.93
CA PRO A 99 4.28 -0.17 4.47
C PRO A 99 5.62 -0.58 3.88
N CYS A 100 5.60 -1.63 3.06
CA CYS A 100 6.81 -2.33 2.62
C CYS A 100 7.77 -1.42 1.83
N THR A 101 7.25 -0.66 0.85
CA THR A 101 8.03 0.29 0.04
C THR A 101 8.60 1.43 0.90
N PRO A 102 7.79 2.15 1.70
CA PRO A 102 8.29 3.16 2.63
C PRO A 102 9.35 2.66 3.61
N LYS A 103 9.15 1.47 4.19
CA LYS A 103 10.15 0.83 5.05
C LYS A 103 11.44 0.55 4.30
N GLY A 104 11.35 0.05 3.07
CA GLY A 104 12.50 -0.17 2.19
C GLY A 104 13.30 1.11 1.94
N VAL A 105 12.63 2.23 1.66
CA VAL A 105 13.29 3.54 1.50
C VAL A 105 14.09 3.94 2.74
N MET A 106 13.50 3.79 3.93
CA MET A 106 14.20 4.09 5.19
C MET A 106 15.43 3.21 5.41
N VAL A 107 15.33 1.92 5.10
CA VAL A 107 16.47 0.99 5.16
C VAL A 107 17.57 1.41 4.20
N LEU A 108 17.23 1.75 2.96
CA LEU A 108 18.22 2.20 1.97
C LEU A 108 18.91 3.49 2.43
N LEU A 109 18.17 4.49 2.93
CA LEU A 109 18.74 5.71 3.49
C LEU A 109 19.70 5.41 4.64
N GLN A 110 19.31 4.52 5.56
CA GLN A 110 20.18 4.09 6.65
C GLN A 110 21.49 3.47 6.15
N GLN A 111 21.44 2.63 5.11
CA GLN A 111 22.65 2.00 4.53
C GLN A 111 23.61 3.02 3.90
N THR A 112 23.13 4.21 3.52
CA THR A 112 24.01 5.29 3.03
C THR A 112 24.79 6.00 4.14
N GLY A 113 24.41 5.80 5.41
CA GLY A 113 25.01 6.51 6.56
C GLY A 113 24.53 7.95 6.74
N VAL A 114 23.49 8.38 6.02
CA VAL A 114 22.90 9.71 6.18
C VAL A 114 22.09 9.78 7.49
N ASP A 115 22.46 10.72 8.35
CA ASP A 115 21.62 11.11 9.49
C ASP A 115 20.50 12.05 9.02
N LEU A 116 19.25 11.59 9.18
CA LEU A 116 18.04 12.30 8.76
C LEU A 116 17.62 13.38 9.76
N LYS A 117 18.14 13.34 10.99
CA LYS A 117 17.74 14.26 12.05
C LYS A 117 17.99 15.72 11.66
N GLY A 118 16.94 16.53 11.69
CA GLY A 118 16.99 17.95 11.34
C GLY A 118 17.23 18.25 9.86
N LYS A 119 17.25 17.23 8.98
CA LYS A 119 17.30 17.43 7.53
C LYS A 119 15.93 17.85 7.00
N ASN A 120 15.94 18.57 5.88
CA ASN A 120 14.74 18.82 5.10
C ASN A 120 14.61 17.70 4.06
N ALA A 121 13.49 16.97 4.09
CA ALA A 121 13.16 15.94 3.10
C ALA A 121 11.92 16.37 2.31
N VAL A 122 12.00 16.25 0.99
CA VAL A 122 10.89 16.55 0.08
C VAL A 122 10.37 15.23 -0.48
N VAL A 123 9.10 14.94 -0.21
CA VAL A 123 8.40 13.78 -0.77
C VAL A 123 7.52 14.26 -1.91
N ILE A 124 7.85 13.87 -3.14
CA ILE A 124 7.07 14.20 -4.33
C ILE A 124 6.08 13.05 -4.58
N GLY A 125 4.82 13.27 -4.24
CA GLY A 125 3.76 12.29 -4.29
C GLY A 125 3.09 12.10 -2.93
N ARG A 126 1.76 11.91 -2.95
CA ARG A 126 0.92 11.76 -1.73
C ARG A 126 -0.04 10.57 -1.80
N SER A 127 0.38 9.50 -2.48
CA SER A 127 -0.41 8.27 -2.49
C SER A 127 -0.48 7.66 -1.10
N ASP A 128 -1.58 6.95 -0.81
CA ASP A 128 -1.81 6.34 0.50
C ASP A 128 -0.85 5.18 0.78
N ILE A 129 -0.34 4.53 -0.26
CA ILE A 129 0.54 3.36 -0.15
C ILE A 129 2.04 3.69 -0.13
N VAL A 130 2.45 4.88 -0.60
CA VAL A 130 3.88 5.25 -0.68
C VAL A 130 4.15 6.67 -0.16
N GLY A 131 3.60 7.70 -0.80
CA GLY A 131 3.98 9.08 -0.52
C GLY A 131 3.68 9.50 0.93
N SER A 132 2.42 9.33 1.34
CA SER A 132 1.98 9.67 2.70
C SER A 132 2.75 8.85 3.76
N PRO A 133 2.87 7.51 3.67
CA PRO A 133 3.66 6.74 4.62
C PRO A 133 5.15 7.08 4.71
N VAL A 134 5.84 7.34 3.58
CA VAL A 134 7.24 7.78 3.59
C VAL A 134 7.38 9.08 4.37
N SER A 135 6.44 10.02 4.20
CA SER A 135 6.45 11.28 4.93
C SER A 135 6.36 11.08 6.46
N TYR A 136 5.55 10.11 6.91
CA TYR A 136 5.44 9.79 8.33
C TYR A 136 6.72 9.19 8.90
N LEU A 137 7.34 8.25 8.16
CA LEU A 137 8.60 7.62 8.57
C LEU A 137 9.76 8.62 8.63
N LEU A 138 9.88 9.51 7.65
CA LEU A 138 10.89 10.57 7.64
C LEU A 138 10.69 11.52 8.83
N ARG A 139 9.44 11.89 9.13
CA ARG A 139 9.12 12.71 10.31
C ARG A 139 9.44 11.98 11.63
N HIS A 140 9.20 10.67 11.71
CA HIS A 140 9.58 9.86 12.87
C HIS A 140 11.11 9.73 13.02
N ALA A 141 11.86 9.89 11.93
CA ALA A 141 13.32 10.00 11.93
C ALA A 141 13.82 11.45 12.15
N ASP A 142 12.97 12.31 12.73
CA ASP A 142 13.28 13.71 13.07
C ASP A 142 13.62 14.62 11.86
N ALA A 143 13.22 14.26 10.64
CA ALA A 143 13.33 15.15 9.48
C ALA A 143 12.18 16.18 9.45
N THR A 144 12.44 17.37 8.96
CA THR A 144 11.42 18.31 8.49
C THR A 144 10.97 17.83 7.12
N VAL A 145 9.67 17.59 6.94
CA VAL A 145 9.15 16.98 5.70
C VAL A 145 8.21 17.93 4.96
N THR A 146 8.49 18.16 3.68
CA THR A 146 7.59 18.82 2.73
C THR A 146 6.98 17.77 1.82
N VAL A 147 5.66 17.73 1.70
CA VAL A 147 4.96 16.83 0.77
C VAL A 147 4.45 17.63 -0.42
N CYS A 148 4.94 17.30 -1.61
CA CYS A 148 4.56 17.91 -2.87
C CYS A 148 3.71 16.95 -3.71
N HIS A 149 2.98 17.48 -4.69
CA HIS A 149 2.12 16.71 -5.58
C HIS A 149 1.83 17.45 -6.89
N SER A 150 1.03 16.87 -7.78
CA SER A 150 0.70 17.43 -9.10
C SER A 150 0.08 18.83 -9.11
N ARG A 151 -0.41 19.32 -7.96
CA ARG A 151 -0.96 20.67 -7.78
C ARG A 151 -0.06 21.61 -6.97
N THR A 152 1.18 21.22 -6.66
CA THR A 152 2.13 22.08 -5.95
C THR A 152 2.64 23.13 -6.95
N ALA A 153 2.49 24.41 -6.61
CA ALA A 153 3.08 25.50 -7.38
C ALA A 153 4.60 25.57 -7.12
N ASN A 154 5.37 26.01 -8.11
CA ASN A 154 6.82 26.17 -8.03
C ASN A 154 7.53 24.93 -7.44
N LEU A 155 7.25 23.74 -7.99
CA LEU A 155 7.76 22.47 -7.46
C LEU A 155 9.29 22.45 -7.36
N GLU A 156 9.97 23.15 -8.25
CA GLU A 156 11.42 23.32 -8.31
C GLU A 156 12.02 24.14 -7.15
N GLU A 157 11.20 24.89 -6.41
CA GLU A 157 11.62 25.70 -5.24
C GLU A 157 11.56 24.92 -3.92
N HIS A 158 11.05 23.69 -3.94
CA HIS A 158 10.89 22.81 -2.78
C HIS A 158 12.00 21.77 -2.70
#